data_AF-A0A3D6DVL0-F1
#
_entry.id   AF-A0A3D6DVL0-F1
#
_cell.length_a   1.000
_cell.length_b   1.000
_cell.length_c   1.000
_cell.angle_alpha   90.00
_cell.angle_beta   90.00
_cell.angle_gamma   90.00
#
_symmetry.space_group_name_H-M   'P 1'
#
loop_
_entity.id
_entity.type
_entity.pdbx_description
1 polymer ?
#
loop_
_entity_poly.entity_id
_entity_poly.type
_entity_poly.pdbx_seq_one_letter_code
_entity_poly.pdbx_strand_id
1 'polypeptide(L)'
;AASCHSAADLLRAAQLGLDFAVLGPVLPTPSHPGLVGIGWPEFSRLVERSPLPVYALGGLQPEMLDLACSNGGHGVALMRGWR
;
A
#
# COMPACT_ATOMS: atom_id res chain seq x y z
N ALA A 1 2.52 8.22 10.02
CA ALA A 1 2.22 7.12 9.07
C ALA A 1 2.81 5.81 9.56
N ALA A 2 2.25 4.66 9.15
CA ALA A 2 2.81 3.33 9.38
C ALA A 2 3.01 2.56 8.08
N SER A 3 4.03 1.68 8.05
CA SER A 3 4.14 0.62 7.05
C SER A 3 3.30 -0.56 7.50
N CYS A 4 2.36 -0.97 6.66
CA CYS A 4 1.41 -2.04 6.95
C CYS A 4 1.55 -3.15 5.92
N HIS A 5 1.33 -4.37 6.35
CA HIS A 5 1.42 -5.58 5.53
C HIS A 5 0.15 -6.45 5.65
N SER A 6 -0.81 -6.04 6.48
CA SER A 6 -2.03 -6.80 6.78
C SER A 6 -3.15 -5.90 7.31
N ALA A 7 -4.37 -6.45 7.39
CA ALA A 7 -5.51 -5.79 8.03
C ALA A 7 -5.26 -5.49 9.51
N ALA A 8 -4.51 -6.35 10.21
CA ALA A 8 -4.17 -6.16 11.61
C ALA A 8 -3.25 -4.94 11.80
N ASP A 9 -2.30 -4.73 10.88
CA ASP A 9 -1.42 -3.56 10.92
C ASP A 9 -2.21 -2.27 10.67
N LEU A 10 -3.13 -2.29 9.70
CA LEU A 10 -4.01 -1.15 9.39
C LEU A 10 -4.88 -0.77 10.58
N LEU A 11 -5.50 -1.76 11.23
CA LEU A 11 -6.31 -1.53 12.42
C LEU A 11 -5.46 -0.98 13.58
N ARG A 12 -4.27 -1.54 13.79
CA ARG A 12 -3.36 -1.06 14.84
C ARG A 12 -2.88 0.36 14.57
N ALA A 13 -2.59 0.70 13.32
CA ALA A 13 -2.21 2.05 12.91
C ALA A 13 -3.33 3.06 13.22
N ALA A 14 -4.59 2.70 12.96
CA ALA A 14 -5.73 3.55 13.33
C ALA A 14 -5.90 3.69 14.85
N GLN A 15 -5.76 2.60 15.60
CA GLN A 15 -5.85 2.65 17.06
C GLN A 15 -4.78 3.55 17.69
N LEU A 16 -3.62 3.68 17.04
CA LEU A 16 -2.55 4.59 17.45
C LEU A 16 -2.78 6.04 16.99
N GLY A 17 -3.88 6.34 16.29
CA GLY A 17 -4.21 7.68 15.83
C GLY A 17 -3.30 8.19 14.70
N LEU A 18 -2.75 7.30 13.87
CA LEU A 18 -1.90 7.70 12.75
C LEU A 18 -2.74 8.25 11.60
N ASP A 19 -2.20 9.22 10.87
CA ASP A 19 -2.95 9.94 9.82
C ASP A 19 -3.17 9.12 8.54
N PHE A 20 -2.24 8.22 8.21
CA PHE A 20 -2.30 7.35 7.04
C PHE A 20 -1.39 6.13 7.15
N ALA A 21 -1.59 5.16 6.27
CA ALA A 21 -0.74 3.99 6.13
C ALA A 21 -0.19 3.85 4.70
N VAL A 22 0.97 3.21 4.58
CA VAL A 22 1.46 2.65 3.31
C VAL A 22 1.29 1.14 3.37
N LEU A 23 0.73 0.52 2.34
CA LEU A 23 0.43 -0.90 2.29
C LEU A 23 1.19 -1.58 1.15
N GLY A 24 1.97 -2.62 1.46
CA GLY A 24 2.74 -3.34 0.46
C GLY A 24 3.65 -4.44 1.01
N PRO A 25 4.54 -5.01 0.18
CA PRO A 25 4.69 -4.70 -1.23
C PRO A 25 3.48 -5.15 -2.05
N VAL A 26 2.94 -4.28 -2.91
CA VAL A 26 1.82 -4.61 -3.81
C VAL A 26 2.30 -5.49 -4.96
N LEU A 27 3.43 -5.13 -5.57
CA LEU A 27 4.07 -5.86 -6.66
C LEU A 27 5.49 -6.31 -6.24
N PRO A 28 6.13 -7.23 -6.98
CA PRO A 28 7.51 -7.64 -6.72
C PRO A 28 8.45 -6.43 -6.65
N THR A 29 9.36 -6.42 -5.67
CA THR A 29 10.26 -5.29 -5.44
C THR A 29 11.67 -5.74 -5.07
N PRO A 30 12.73 -5.05 -5.52
CA PRO A 30 14.11 -5.35 -5.13
C PRO A 30 14.36 -5.24 -3.62
N SER A 31 13.55 -4.47 -2.88
CA SER A 31 13.69 -4.35 -1.43
C SER A 31 13.34 -5.66 -0.69
N HIS A 32 12.55 -6.52 -1.31
CA HIS A 32 12.12 -7.82 -0.76
C HIS A 32 12.20 -8.89 -1.87
N PRO A 33 13.42 -9.33 -2.23
CA PRO A 33 13.62 -10.26 -3.32
C PRO A 33 12.97 -11.62 -3.02
N GLY A 34 12.35 -12.22 -4.04
CA GLY A 34 11.69 -13.53 -3.92
C GLY A 34 10.22 -13.47 -3.45
N LEU A 35 9.71 -12.30 -3.05
CA LEU A 35 8.30 -12.12 -2.75
C LEU A 35 7.54 -11.61 -3.97
N VAL A 36 6.38 -12.20 -4.24
CA VAL A 36 5.48 -11.79 -5.33
C VAL A 36 4.70 -10.50 -5.04
N GLY A 37 4.67 -10.07 -3.77
CA GLY A 37 3.77 -9.02 -3.30
C GLY A 37 2.36 -9.53 -3.02
N ILE A 38 1.52 -8.67 -2.43
CA ILE A 38 0.13 -9.05 -2.11
C ILE A 38 -0.78 -9.03 -3.35
N GLY A 39 -0.41 -8.30 -4.39
CA GLY A 39 -1.22 -8.10 -5.59
C GLY A 39 -2.38 -7.13 -5.40
N TRP A 40 -2.90 -6.60 -6.51
CA TRP A 40 -4.01 -5.64 -6.51
C TRP A 40 -5.31 -6.18 -5.90
N PRO A 41 -5.74 -7.44 -6.13
CA PRO A 41 -6.97 -7.94 -5.51
C PRO A 41 -6.92 -7.95 -3.98
N GLU A 42 -5.81 -8.40 -3.39
CA GLU A 42 -5.65 -8.40 -1.94
C GLU A 42 -5.46 -6.98 -1.39
N PHE A 43 -4.72 -6.13 -2.09
CA PHE A 43 -4.62 -4.71 -1.75
C PHE A 43 -6.00 -4.07 -1.65
N SER A 44 -6.85 -4.24 -2.67
CA SER A 44 -8.22 -3.71 -2.69
C SER A 44 -9.04 -4.24 -1.52
N ARG A 45 -8.95 -5.55 -1.23
CA ARG A 45 -9.67 -6.18 -0.11
C ARG A 45 -9.27 -5.62 1.25
N LEU A 46 -7.99 -5.30 1.43
CA LEU A 46 -7.46 -4.72 2.66
C LEU A 46 -7.83 -3.25 2.80
N VAL A 47 -7.74 -2.48 1.71
CA VAL A 47 -8.03 -1.05 1.69
C VAL A 47 -9.51 -0.76 1.89
N GLU A 48 -10.40 -1.55 1.30
CA GLU A 48 -11.86 -1.41 1.47
C GLU A 48 -12.29 -1.45 2.96
N ARG A 49 -11.52 -2.17 3.78
CA ARG A 49 -11.79 -2.32 5.22
C ARG A 49 -10.88 -1.44 6.09
N SER A 50 -10.06 -0.60 5.47
CA SER A 50 -9.10 0.23 6.18
C SER A 50 -9.80 1.41 6.86
N PRO A 51 -9.57 1.64 8.16
CA PRO A 51 -10.02 2.85 8.85
C PRO A 51 -9.16 4.08 8.53
N LEU A 52 -8.06 3.93 7.79
CA LEU A 52 -7.13 5.00 7.43
C LEU A 52 -7.04 5.18 5.91
N PRO A 53 -6.69 6.40 5.43
CA PRO A 53 -6.16 6.57 4.09
C PRO A 53 -4.95 5.66 3.84
N VAL A 54 -4.97 4.94 2.73
CA VAL A 54 -3.92 3.95 2.37
C VAL A 54 -3.25 4.33 1.07
N TYR A 55 -1.93 4.38 1.06
CA TYR A 55 -1.12 4.57 -0.14
C TYR A 55 -0.44 3.24 -0.52
N ALA A 56 -0.54 2.86 -1.80
CA ALA A 56 0.08 1.65 -2.32
C ALA A 56 1.62 1.78 -2.27
N LEU A 57 2.32 0.72 -1.87
CA LEU A 57 3.79 0.69 -1.80
C LEU A 57 4.36 -0.60 -2.39
N GLY A 58 5.52 -0.51 -3.03
CA GLY A 58 6.35 -1.65 -3.40
C GLY A 58 6.10 -2.18 -4.82
N GLY A 59 7.15 -2.11 -5.65
CA GLY A 59 7.13 -2.56 -7.04
C GLY A 59 6.35 -1.64 -8.00
N LEU A 60 6.05 -0.41 -7.56
CA LEU A 60 5.20 0.53 -8.29
C LEU A 60 5.99 1.49 -9.17
N GLN A 61 5.31 2.06 -10.17
CA GLN A 61 5.78 3.15 -11.03
C GLN A 61 4.82 4.35 -10.93
N PRO A 62 5.25 5.59 -11.26
CA PRO A 62 4.39 6.78 -11.22
C PRO A 62 3.08 6.64 -12.01
N GLU A 63 3.12 5.95 -13.15
CA GLU A 63 1.98 5.74 -14.05
C GLU A 63 0.89 4.83 -13.44
N MET A 64 1.19 4.16 -12.32
CA MET A 64 0.25 3.30 -11.62
C MET A 64 -0.63 4.05 -10.61
N LEU A 65 -0.56 5.38 -10.56
CA LEU A 65 -1.40 6.18 -9.66
C LEU A 65 -2.89 5.89 -9.85
N ASP A 66 -3.38 5.97 -11.08
CA ASP A 66 -4.79 5.74 -11.40
C ASP A 66 -5.23 4.31 -11.06
N LEU A 67 -4.33 3.34 -11.25
CA LEU A 67 -4.57 1.96 -10.88
C LEU A 67 -4.67 1.78 -9.35
N ALA A 68 -3.79 2.43 -8.59
CA ALA A 68 -3.85 2.40 -7.13
C ALA A 68 -5.16 3.01 -6.61
N CYS A 69 -5.56 4.15 -7.17
CA CYS A 69 -6.82 4.80 -6.84
C CYS A 69 -8.05 3.94 -7.21
N SER A 70 -8.02 3.29 -8.37
CA SER A 70 -9.09 2.39 -8.82
C SER A 70 -9.23 1.14 -7.94
N ASN A 71 -8.19 0.76 -7.19
CA ASN A 71 -8.21 -0.31 -6.19
C ASN A 71 -8.46 0.23 -4.76
N GLY A 72 -9.02 1.43 -4.61
CA GLY A 72 -9.39 2.04 -3.34
C GLY A 72 -8.26 2.78 -2.61
N GLY A 73 -7.02 2.73 -3.13
CA GLY A 73 -5.90 3.49 -2.59
C GLY A 73 -6.10 5.00 -2.72
N HIS A 74 -5.39 5.77 -1.90
CA HIS A 74 -5.38 7.24 -1.94
C HIS A 74 -4.18 7.79 -2.74
N GLY A 75 -3.33 6.89 -3.23
CA GLY A 75 -2.18 7.22 -4.07
C GLY A 75 -1.12 6.13 -4.03
N VAL A 76 0.08 6.48 -4.50
CA VAL A 76 1.27 5.62 -4.50
C VAL A 76 2.39 6.24 -3.69
N ALA A 77 3.14 5.40 -2.97
CA ALA A 77 4.37 5.76 -2.29
C ALA A 77 5.55 5.10 -3.04
N LEU A 78 6.48 5.92 -3.53
CA LEU A 78 7.63 5.47 -4.31
C LEU A 78 8.91 5.71 -3.51
N MET A 79 9.71 4.66 -3.31
CA MET A 79 11.08 4.83 -2.78
C MET A 79 12.06 5.30 -3.86
N ARG A 80 11.73 5.03 -5.12
CA ARG A 80 12.54 5.28 -6.32
C ARG A 80 11.55 5.50 -7.48
N GLY A 81 11.74 6.51 -8.32
CA GLY A 81 10.82 6.80 -9.43
C GLY A 81 10.40 8.26 -9.59
N TRP A 82 10.80 9.15 -8.69
CA TRP A 82 10.70 10.59 -8.92
C TRP A 82 11.86 11.03 -9.81
N ARG A 83 11.59 11.33 -11.08
CA ARG A 83 12.52 11.99 -12.01
C ARG A 83 11.97 13.34 -12.39
#